data_AF-A0A7C1W2Q9-F1
#
_entry.id   AF-A0A7C1W2Q9-F1
#
_cell.length_a   1.000
_cell.length_b   1.000
_cell.length_c   1.000
_cell.angle_alpha   90.00
_cell.angle_beta   90.00
_cell.angle_gamma   90.00
#
_symmetry.space_group_name_H-M   'P 1'
#
loop_
_entity.id
_entity.type
_entity.pdbx_description
1 polymer ?
#
loop_
_entity_poly.entity_id
_entity_poly.type
_entity_poly.pdbx_seq_one_letter_code
_entity_poly.pdbx_strand_id
1 'polypeptide(L)' 'MPQITFDIDVHDLAKVINSMRKNDLETLLLLLTDDSEELLKRKHDLESGKVKALSREEVFDV' A
#
# COMPACT_ATOMS: atom_id res chain seq x y z
N MET A 1 -18.39 -2.26 -13.52
CA MET A 1 -17.57 -1.07 -13.22
C MET A 1 -17.31 -0.33 -14.53
N PRO A 2 -17.51 1.00 -14.59
CA PRO A 2 -17.14 1.76 -15.78
C PRO A 2 -15.63 1.63 -16.02
N GLN A 3 -15.23 1.22 -17.22
CA GLN A 3 -13.83 1.21 -17.61
C GLN A 3 -13.44 2.62 -18.01
N ILE A 4 -12.51 3.21 -17.26
CA ILE A 4 -11.92 4.50 -17.59
C ILE A 4 -10.58 4.22 -18.24
N THR A 5 -10.45 4.56 -19.52
CA THR A 5 -9.19 4.42 -20.26
C THR A 5 -8.38 5.69 -20.07
N PHE A 6 -7.19 5.56 -19.48
CA PHE A 6 -6.23 6.65 -19.35
C PHE A 6 -5.10 6.44 -20.34
N ASP A 7 -4.87 7.42 -21.21
CA ASP A 7 -3.72 7.45 -22.10
C ASP A 7 -2.60 8.21 -21.37
N ILE A 8 -1.60 7.47 -20.88
CA ILE A 8 -0.46 8.02 -20.14
C ILE A 8 0.83 7.46 -20.71
N ASP A 9 1.79 8.36 -20.99
CA ASP A 9 3.10 7.94 -21.45
C ASP A 9 3.86 7.25 -20.29
N VAL A 10 4.48 6.12 -20.60
CA VAL A 10 5.25 5.32 -19.63
C VAL A 10 6.36 6.13 -18.99
N HIS A 11 7.01 7.03 -19.73
CA HIS A 11 8.06 7.89 -19.23
C HIS A 11 7.54 8.91 -18.22
N ASP A 12 6.34 9.46 -18.43
CA ASP A 12 5.75 10.40 -17.50
C ASP A 12 5.25 9.70 -16.23
N LEU A 13 4.74 8.46 -16.34
CA LEU A 13 4.46 7.62 -15.17
C LEU A 13 5.73 7.33 -14.35
N ALA A 14 6.84 7.00 -15.03
CA ALA A 14 8.12 6.75 -14.36
C ALA A 14 8.64 7.99 -13.61
N LYS A 15 8.51 9.19 -14.18
CA LYS A 15 8.85 10.45 -13.48
C LYS A 15 8.01 10.63 -12.22
N VAL A 16 6.70 10.38 -12.30
CA VAL A 16 5.79 10.51 -11.16
C VAL A 16 6.22 9.56 -10.04
N ILE A 17 6.40 8.28 -10.34
CA ILE A 17 6.84 7.26 -9.37
C ILE A 17 8.18 7.67 -8.73
N ASN A 18 9.16 8.11 -9.52
CA ASN A 18 10.47 8.52 -9.03
C ASN A 18 10.44 9.79 -8.16
N SER A 19 9.40 10.60 -8.28
CA SER A 19 9.23 11.83 -7.47
C SER A 19 8.46 11.61 -6.16
N MET A 20 7.91 10.41 -5.94
CA MET A 20 7.13 10.10 -4.76
C MET A 20 7.99 10.04 -3.49
N ARG A 21 7.41 10.42 -2.36
CA ARG A 21 8.03 10.22 -1.04
C ARG A 21 8.01 8.74 -0.70
N LYS A 22 8.94 8.31 0.17
CA LYS A 22 9.08 6.91 0.58
C LYS A 22 7.75 6.26 1.03
N ASN A 23 6.99 6.93 1.88
CA ASN A 23 5.70 6.41 2.37
C ASN A 23 4.66 6.24 1.26
N ASP A 24 4.70 7.13 0.25
CA ASP A 24 3.77 7.10 -0.88
C ASP A 24 4.15 5.93 -1.83
N LEU A 25 5.46 5.67 -2.02
CA LEU A 25 5.97 4.50 -2.74
C LEU A 25 5.61 3.18 -2.06
N GLU A 26 5.77 3.10 -0.74
CA GLU A 26 5.39 1.92 0.05
C GLU A 26 3.88 1.65 -0.06
N THR A 27 3.07 2.70 -0.03
CA THR A 27 1.62 2.59 -0.24
C THR A 27 1.31 2.12 -1.66
N LEU A 28 1.94 2.70 -2.68
CA LEU A 28 1.78 2.24 -4.06
C LEU A 28 2.13 0.76 -4.22
N LEU A 29 3.23 0.31 -3.62
CA LEU A 29 3.64 -1.09 -3.67
C LEU A 29 2.59 -2.01 -3.03
N LEU A 30 2.03 -1.64 -1.87
CA LEU A 30 0.94 -2.39 -1.23
C LEU A 30 -0.28 -2.50 -2.14
N LEU A 31 -0.61 -1.43 -2.86
CA LEU A 31 -1.77 -1.34 -3.76
C LEU A 31 -1.62 -2.14 -5.05
N LEU A 32 -0.39 -2.42 -5.50
CA LEU A 32 -0.12 -3.20 -6.70
C LEU A 32 -0.12 -4.72 -6.45
N THR A 33 -0.26 -5.15 -5.19
CA THR A 33 -0.39 -6.56 -4.85
C THR A 33 -1.82 -7.06 -5.05
N ASP A 34 -1.98 -8.36 -5.30
CA ASP A 34 -3.29 -9.01 -5.39
C ASP A 34 -4.09 -8.90 -4.08
N ASP A 35 -3.41 -8.71 -2.95
CA ASP A 35 -3.99 -8.57 -1.61
C ASP A 35 -4.23 -7.11 -1.17
N SER A 36 -4.14 -6.16 -2.11
CA SER A 36 -4.19 -4.72 -1.84
C SER A 36 -5.39 -4.26 -0.99
N GLU A 37 -6.59 -4.78 -1.27
CA GLU A 37 -7.80 -4.45 -0.51
C GLU A 37 -7.71 -4.87 0.96
N GLU A 38 -7.20 -6.07 1.23
CA GLU A 38 -7.03 -6.59 2.60
C GLU A 38 -5.90 -5.84 3.33
N LEU A 39 -4.81 -5.50 2.63
CA LEU A 39 -3.72 -4.71 3.20
C LEU A 39 -4.17 -3.30 3.59
N LEU A 40 -4.96 -2.63 2.74
CA LEU A 40 -5.56 -1.34 3.05
C LEU A 40 -6.47 -1.41 4.28
N LYS A 41 -7.33 -2.43 4.33
CA LYS A 41 -8.23 -2.67 5.46
C LYS A 41 -7.45 -2.90 6.76
N ARG A 42 -6.38 -3.70 6.73
CA ARG A 42 -5.52 -3.94 7.89
C ARG A 42 -4.80 -2.69 8.37
N LYS A 43 -4.30 -1.87 7.43
CA LYS A 43 -3.69 -0.57 7.75
C LYS A 43 -4.69 0.32 8.48
N HIS A 44 -5.92 0.45 7.97
CA HIS A 44 -6.97 1.23 8.61
C HIS A 44 -7.35 0.68 9.99
N ASP A 45 -7.47 -0.64 10.13
CA ASP A 45 -7.79 -1.27 11.42
C ASP A 45 -6.68 -1.03 12.47
N LEU A 46 -5.41 -0.94 12.06
CA LEU A 46 -4.29 -0.57 12.93
C LEU A 46 -4.33 0.92 13.30
N GLU A 47 -4.53 1.81 12.31
CA GLU A 47 -4.57 3.27 12.52
C GLU A 47 -5.75 3.70 13.40
N SER A 48 -6.89 3.02 13.26
CA SER A 48 -8.08 3.24 14.10
C SER A 48 -7.99 2.60 15.49
N GLY A 49 -6.93 1.82 15.77
CA GLY A 49 -6.75 1.11 17.03
C GLY A 49 -7.73 -0.06 17.23
N LYS A 50 -8.46 -0.47 16.18
CA LYS A 50 -9.38 -1.61 16.21
C LYS A 50 -8.64 -2.93 16.39
N VAL A 51 -7.41 -3.02 15.89
CA VAL A 51 -6.50 -4.15 16.10
C VAL A 51 -5.12 -3.65 16.53
N LYS A 52 -4.35 -4.48 17.22
CA LYS A 52 -2.94 -4.21 17.55
C LYS A 52 -2.02 -5.04 16.66
N ALA A 53 -0.88 -4.47 16.31
CA ALA A 53 0.21 -5.25 15.71
C ALA A 53 0.78 -6.19 16.76
N LEU A 54 1.23 -7.37 16.33
CA LEU A 54 2.00 -8.27 17.19
C LEU A 54 3.45 -7.79 17.24
N SER A 55 4.04 -7.83 18.43
CA SER A 55 5.46 -7.63 18.61
C SER A 55 6.26 -8.82 18.07
N ARG A 56 7.57 -8.64 17.89
CA ARG A 56 8.45 -9.72 17.44
C ARG A 56 8.46 -10.88 18.44
N GLU A 57 8.48 -10.53 19.72
CA GLU A 57 8.46 -11.46 20.85
C GLU A 57 7.14 -12.25 20.87
N GLU A 58 6.00 -11.57 20.63
CA GLU A 58 4.68 -12.23 20.54
C GLU A 58 4.57 -13.21 19.35
N VAL A 59 5.29 -12.97 18.25
CA VAL A 59 5.24 -13.81 17.04
C VAL A 59 6.23 -14.98 17.11
N PHE A 60 7.43 -14.73 17.60
CA PHE A 60 8.55 -15.68 17.50
C PHE A 60 8.92 -16.34 18.84
N ASP A 61 8.29 -15.96 19.95
CA ASP A 61 8.58 -16.47 21.30
C ASP A 61 10.07 -16.34 21.67
N VAL A 62 10.66 -15.18 21.35
CA VAL A 62 12.07 -14.81 21.57
C VAL A 62 12.22 -13.56 22.40
#